data_AF-A0A3A0BG69-F1
#
_entry.id   AF-A0A3A0BG69-F1
#
_cell.length_a   1.000
_cell.length_b   1.000
_cell.length_c   1.000
_cell.angle_alpha   90.00
_cell.angle_beta   90.00
_cell.angle_gamma   90.00
#
_symmetry.space_group_name_H-M   'P 1'
#
loop_
_entity.id
_entity.type
_entity.pdbx_description
1 polymer ?
#
loop_
_entity_poly.entity_id
_entity_poly.type
_entity_poly.pdbx_seq_one_letter_code
_entity_poly.pdbx_strand_id
1 'polypeptide(L)'
;MRANPAAGFLDRYVLPKVALTVIAFASLVGVYLTMSTHGTPTAWALIRWLHLAALGILAGGFMWWGLFMKRPDDPQEVDLVARFARAQQNRFRAIAWGAWGVALVTASHLLRLAGLAQATGVYAIWAGNVILLTVALLAVAWLLAYPPTTHRPFDTQGARLALGTVVLTLASTALLDARMTFPGQTWPWVLRLLHVVAFGLWAGGAVWNIFVAVPGAQQTLAMPVVVAAAEQLERFRWAVRVILPTLLVTGLAQAIPYVGLEPAALLTPFGLLILTKITLVVALFVIFITCPMWRACSPIRGMCDLKDLKAPPLPQPTRRIDNRGKACAGFVRIQRALEAMQPSDTLELLSTDRISWWELPAWLEVNGHALLQQEKRGRLWWRHYHFLIRKAAAQN
;
A
#
# COMPACT_ATOMS: atom_id res chain seq x y z
N MET A 1 33.02 13.56 6.52
CA MET A 1 32.15 12.54 7.15
C MET A 1 31.41 11.78 6.07
N ARG A 2 31.72 10.50 5.85
CA ARG A 2 31.00 9.65 4.88
C ARG A 2 29.69 9.21 5.54
N ALA A 3 28.57 9.60 4.96
CA ALA A 3 27.25 9.13 5.41
C ALA A 3 27.23 7.60 5.34
N ASN A 4 26.89 6.96 6.47
CA ASN A 4 26.80 5.51 6.58
C ASN A 4 25.67 5.00 5.66
N PRO A 5 25.94 4.21 4.62
CA PRO A 5 24.90 3.76 3.67
C PRO A 5 23.81 2.93 4.35
N ALA A 6 24.08 2.35 5.52
CA ALA A 6 23.08 1.65 6.33
C ALA A 6 22.01 2.58 6.94
N ALA A 7 22.34 3.86 7.20
CA ALA A 7 21.38 4.82 7.75
C ALA A 7 20.24 5.14 6.77
N GLY A 8 20.49 5.11 5.47
CA GLY A 8 19.47 5.35 4.44
C GLY A 8 18.50 4.18 4.21
N PHE A 9 18.82 2.97 4.68
CA PHE A 9 17.97 1.79 4.54
C PHE A 9 17.01 1.59 5.71
N LEU A 10 17.41 1.98 6.93
CA LEU A 10 16.56 1.90 8.12
C LEU A 10 15.40 2.91 8.06
N ASP A 11 15.59 4.05 7.42
CA ASP A 11 14.61 5.15 7.41
C ASP A 11 13.34 4.84 6.59
N ARG A 12 13.46 4.02 5.53
CA ARG A 12 12.33 3.77 4.59
C ARG A 12 11.16 3.00 5.19
N TYR A 13 11.38 2.24 6.27
CA TYR A 13 10.34 1.41 6.91
C TYR A 13 9.82 1.98 8.24
N VAL A 14 10.50 2.99 8.80
CA VAL A 14 10.11 3.58 10.09
C VAL A 14 8.94 4.53 9.89
N LEU A 15 8.97 5.39 8.86
CA LEU A 15 7.93 6.39 8.61
C LEU A 15 6.51 5.81 8.46
N PRO A 16 6.27 4.75 7.65
CA PRO A 16 4.92 4.16 7.56
C PRO A 16 4.43 3.57 8.88
N LYS A 17 5.34 3.01 9.70
CA LYS A 17 5.00 2.46 11.01
C LYS A 17 4.67 3.57 12.01
N VAL A 18 5.45 4.65 12.02
CA VAL A 18 5.18 5.84 12.83
C VAL A 18 3.82 6.44 12.46
N ALA A 19 3.53 6.59 11.17
CA ALA A 19 2.23 7.06 10.68
C ALA A 19 1.08 6.16 11.16
N LEU A 20 1.26 4.83 11.12
CA LEU A 20 0.28 3.88 11.64
C LEU A 20 0.09 3.99 13.16
N THR A 21 1.16 4.25 13.93
CA THR A 21 1.06 4.48 15.38
C THR A 21 0.31 5.77 15.70
N VAL A 22 0.63 6.87 15.01
CA VAL A 22 -0.03 8.18 15.21
C VAL A 22 -1.53 8.06 14.93
N ILE A 23 -1.91 7.42 13.82
CA ILE A 23 -3.31 7.29 13.47
C ILE A 23 -4.05 6.29 14.37
N ALA A 24 -3.39 5.22 14.83
CA ALA A 24 -3.93 4.31 15.83
C ALA A 24 -4.27 5.07 17.12
N PHE A 25 -3.36 5.91 17.62
CA PHE A 25 -3.60 6.75 18.79
C PHE A 25 -4.73 7.77 18.55
N ALA A 26 -4.76 8.45 17.41
CA ALA A 26 -5.84 9.38 17.05
C ALA A 26 -7.22 8.69 17.00
N SER A 27 -7.28 7.44 16.52
CA SER A 27 -8.51 6.65 16.50
C SER A 27 -8.93 6.19 17.90
N LEU A 28 -7.99 5.86 18.79
CA LEU A 28 -8.27 5.54 20.19
C LEU A 28 -8.89 6.74 20.91
N VAL A 29 -8.34 7.94 20.71
CA VAL A 29 -8.93 9.19 21.23
C VAL A 29 -10.36 9.37 20.72
N GLY A 30 -10.61 9.09 19.44
CA GLY A 30 -11.95 9.14 18.85
C GLY A 30 -12.93 8.14 19.48
N VAL A 31 -12.50 6.91 19.77
CA VAL A 31 -13.32 5.91 20.45
C VAL A 31 -13.58 6.30 21.90
N TYR A 32 -12.54 6.79 22.60
CA TYR A 32 -12.67 7.31 23.96
C TYR A 32 -13.72 8.41 24.06
N LEU A 33 -13.66 9.38 23.14
CA LEU A 33 -14.68 10.44 23.01
C LEU A 33 -16.09 9.85 22.86
N THR A 34 -16.30 8.91 21.93
CA THR A 34 -17.63 8.29 21.76
C THR A 34 -18.09 7.55 23.01
N MET A 35 -17.24 6.70 23.58
CA MET A 35 -17.60 5.87 24.74
C MET A 35 -17.87 6.71 26.00
N SER A 36 -17.20 7.86 26.14
CA SER A 36 -17.48 8.81 27.23
C SER A 36 -18.89 9.40 27.13
N THR A 37 -19.40 9.65 25.91
CA THR A 37 -20.78 10.12 25.71
C THR A 37 -21.84 9.06 26.01
N HIS A 38 -21.45 7.79 26.00
CA HIS A 38 -22.32 6.69 26.41
C HIS A 38 -22.30 6.47 27.94
N GLY A 39 -21.57 7.27 28.70
CA GLY A 39 -21.42 7.13 30.15
C GLY A 39 -20.69 5.85 30.56
N THR A 40 -19.87 5.29 29.67
CA THR A 40 -19.17 4.03 29.94
C THR A 40 -17.83 4.26 30.64
N PRO A 41 -17.38 3.35 31.52
CA PRO A 41 -16.05 3.44 32.13
C PRO A 41 -14.94 3.46 31.08
N THR A 42 -13.87 4.21 31.36
CA THR A 42 -12.77 4.47 30.42
C THR A 42 -12.10 3.21 29.87
N ALA A 43 -12.00 2.14 30.66
CA ALA A 43 -11.44 0.85 30.23
C ALA A 43 -12.19 0.24 29.03
N TRP A 44 -13.50 0.49 28.91
CA TRP A 44 -14.30 0.00 27.79
C TRP A 44 -13.97 0.72 26.47
N ALA A 45 -13.39 1.91 26.52
CA ALA A 45 -12.91 2.58 25.31
C ALA A 45 -11.78 1.80 24.63
N LEU A 46 -10.85 1.23 25.41
CA LEU A 46 -9.77 0.40 24.87
C LEU A 46 -10.32 -0.89 24.26
N ILE A 47 -11.25 -1.56 24.95
CA ILE A 47 -11.90 -2.79 24.46
C ILE A 47 -12.65 -2.51 23.14
N ARG A 48 -13.44 -1.42 23.10
CA ARG A 48 -14.15 -0.99 21.90
C ARG A 48 -13.19 -0.62 20.76
N TRP A 49 -12.09 0.04 21.08
CA TRP A 49 -11.09 0.42 20.09
C TRP A 49 -10.40 -0.81 19.49
N LEU A 50 -9.99 -1.76 20.33
CA LEU A 50 -9.42 -3.03 19.88
C LEU A 50 -10.39 -3.79 18.98
N HIS A 51 -11.67 -3.81 19.34
CA HIS A 51 -12.73 -4.43 18.52
C HIS A 51 -12.83 -3.78 17.14
N LEU A 52 -12.94 -2.44 17.08
CA LEU A 52 -13.04 -1.69 15.82
C LEU A 52 -11.76 -1.79 14.99
N ALA A 53 -10.58 -1.75 15.63
CA ALA A 53 -9.30 -1.93 14.96
C ALA A 53 -9.19 -3.32 14.33
N ALA A 54 -9.59 -4.37 15.06
CA ALA A 54 -9.63 -5.74 14.55
C ALA A 54 -10.57 -5.89 13.35
N LEU A 55 -11.81 -5.38 13.46
CA LEU A 55 -12.76 -5.38 12.35
C LEU A 55 -12.25 -4.55 11.16
N GLY A 56 -11.58 -3.42 11.39
CA GLY A 56 -10.93 -2.63 10.36
C GLY A 56 -9.82 -3.39 9.62
N ILE A 57 -8.96 -4.08 10.36
CA ILE A 57 -7.91 -4.94 9.79
C ILE A 57 -8.52 -6.02 8.89
N LEU A 58 -9.58 -6.69 9.36
CA LEU A 58 -10.31 -7.69 8.58
C LEU A 58 -10.94 -7.07 7.34
N ALA A 59 -11.70 -5.97 7.47
CA ALA A 59 -12.38 -5.30 6.37
C ALA A 59 -11.39 -4.86 5.28
N GLY A 60 -10.35 -4.10 5.64
CA GLY A 60 -9.38 -3.64 4.67
C GLY A 60 -8.59 -4.80 4.04
N GLY A 61 -8.19 -5.81 4.82
CA GLY A 61 -7.48 -6.95 4.27
C GLY A 61 -8.32 -7.82 3.32
N PHE A 62 -9.60 -8.06 3.64
CA PHE A 62 -10.52 -8.74 2.72
C PHE A 62 -10.92 -7.88 1.52
N MET A 63 -10.88 -6.55 1.62
CA MET A 63 -11.01 -5.66 0.46
C MET A 63 -9.86 -5.90 -0.52
N TRP A 64 -8.63 -5.96 -0.02
CA TRP A 64 -7.46 -6.22 -0.87
C TRP A 64 -7.45 -7.62 -1.48
N TRP A 65 -7.75 -8.63 -0.67
CA TRP A 65 -7.88 -9.99 -1.15
C TRP A 65 -9.04 -10.12 -2.16
N GLY A 66 -10.22 -9.64 -1.80
CA GLY A 66 -11.45 -9.89 -2.55
C GLY A 66 -11.61 -9.05 -3.83
N LEU A 67 -11.12 -7.81 -3.84
CA LEU A 67 -11.38 -6.85 -4.91
C LEU A 67 -10.13 -6.46 -5.73
N PHE A 68 -8.95 -6.48 -5.11
CA PHE A 68 -7.74 -5.93 -5.75
C PHE A 68 -6.72 -6.99 -6.19
N MET A 69 -6.85 -8.23 -5.74
CA MET A 69 -6.10 -9.36 -6.27
C MET A 69 -6.71 -9.77 -7.62
N LYS A 70 -5.92 -9.63 -8.70
CA LYS A 70 -6.35 -9.94 -10.07
C LYS A 70 -5.44 -10.99 -10.71
N ARG A 71 -6.04 -11.80 -11.58
CA ARG A 71 -5.31 -12.70 -12.48
C ARG A 71 -4.63 -11.85 -13.57
N PRO A 72 -3.37 -12.12 -13.95
CA PRO A 72 -2.75 -11.47 -15.09
C PRO A 72 -3.40 -11.91 -16.40
N ASP A 73 -3.36 -11.06 -17.41
CA ASP A 73 -3.93 -11.35 -18.74
C ASP A 73 -3.04 -12.30 -19.54
N ASP A 74 -1.71 -12.22 -19.37
CA ASP A 74 -0.75 -13.11 -20.02
C ASP A 74 -0.76 -14.50 -19.34
N PRO A 75 -1.11 -15.58 -20.08
CA PRO A 75 -1.07 -16.95 -19.56
C PRO A 75 0.30 -17.38 -19.01
N GLN A 76 1.40 -16.85 -19.54
CA GLN A 76 2.76 -17.20 -19.13
C GLN A 76 3.10 -16.64 -17.73
N GLU A 77 2.44 -15.57 -17.32
CA GLU A 77 2.68 -14.90 -16.03
C GLU A 77 1.84 -15.49 -14.89
N VAL A 78 0.76 -16.23 -15.22
CA VAL A 78 -0.24 -16.72 -14.26
C VAL A 78 0.39 -17.48 -13.10
N ASP A 79 1.32 -18.39 -13.37
CA ASP A 79 1.94 -19.22 -12.34
C ASP A 79 2.84 -18.42 -11.38
N LEU A 80 3.55 -17.42 -11.89
CA LEU A 80 4.40 -16.55 -11.07
C LEU A 80 3.54 -15.64 -10.18
N VAL A 81 2.50 -15.04 -10.75
CA VAL A 81 1.58 -14.17 -10.01
C VAL A 81 0.72 -14.99 -9.03
N ALA A 82 0.39 -16.25 -9.34
CA ALA A 82 -0.30 -17.15 -8.44
C ALA A 82 0.52 -17.49 -7.18
N ARG A 83 1.86 -17.64 -7.31
CA ARG A 83 2.75 -17.81 -6.15
C ARG A 83 2.75 -16.56 -5.27
N PHE A 84 2.82 -15.38 -5.88
CA PHE A 84 2.73 -14.10 -5.19
C PHE A 84 1.38 -13.91 -4.47
N ALA A 85 0.26 -14.17 -5.14
CA ALA A 85 -1.08 -14.12 -4.56
C ALA A 85 -1.21 -15.01 -3.33
N ARG A 86 -0.71 -16.25 -3.40
CA ARG A 86 -0.72 -17.18 -2.27
C ARG A 86 0.16 -16.73 -1.12
N ALA A 87 1.34 -16.19 -1.41
CA ALA A 87 2.22 -15.62 -0.39
C ALA A 87 1.50 -14.50 0.38
N GLN A 88 0.76 -13.63 -0.32
CA GLN A 88 -0.08 -12.61 0.30
C GLN A 88 -1.20 -13.23 1.14
N GLN A 89 -1.96 -14.18 0.60
CA GLN A 89 -3.07 -14.84 1.31
C GLN A 89 -2.59 -15.54 2.59
N ASN A 90 -1.51 -16.31 2.52
CA ASN A 90 -0.97 -17.02 3.68
C ASN A 90 -0.51 -16.05 4.78
N ARG A 91 0.17 -14.97 4.42
CA ARG A 91 0.58 -13.93 5.39
C ARG A 91 -0.63 -13.24 6.00
N PHE A 92 -1.61 -12.86 5.17
CA PHE A 92 -2.81 -12.21 5.68
C PHE A 92 -3.62 -13.12 6.59
N ARG A 93 -3.73 -14.43 6.31
CA ARG A 93 -4.43 -15.39 7.17
C ARG A 93 -3.91 -15.41 8.59
N ALA A 94 -2.59 -15.34 8.79
CA ALA A 94 -2.00 -15.26 10.13
C ALA A 94 -2.43 -13.98 10.87
N ILE A 95 -2.39 -12.84 10.19
CA ILE A 95 -2.85 -11.55 10.73
C ILE A 95 -4.37 -11.58 11.00
N ALA A 96 -5.14 -12.16 10.09
CA ALA A 96 -6.59 -12.25 10.15
C ALA A 96 -7.06 -13.16 11.29
N TRP A 97 -6.37 -14.28 11.58
CA TRP A 97 -6.67 -15.09 12.77
C TRP A 97 -6.45 -14.31 14.06
N GLY A 98 -5.36 -13.54 14.15
CA GLY A 98 -5.11 -12.65 15.29
C GLY A 98 -6.20 -11.59 15.44
N ALA A 99 -6.53 -10.89 14.35
CA ALA A 99 -7.60 -9.89 14.35
C ALA A 99 -8.97 -10.50 14.70
N TRP A 100 -9.31 -11.66 14.13
CA TRP A 100 -10.55 -12.39 14.45
C TRP A 100 -10.63 -12.76 15.93
N GLY A 101 -9.54 -13.28 16.52
CA GLY A 101 -9.49 -13.60 17.95
C GLY A 101 -9.68 -12.36 18.83
N VAL A 102 -9.03 -11.24 18.48
CA VAL A 102 -9.24 -9.95 19.18
C VAL A 102 -10.69 -9.50 19.05
N ALA A 103 -11.28 -9.53 17.86
CA ALA A 103 -12.67 -9.14 17.63
C ALA A 103 -13.64 -9.99 18.48
N LEU A 104 -13.42 -11.30 18.54
CA LEU A 104 -14.22 -12.24 19.34
C LEU A 104 -14.12 -11.95 20.85
N VAL A 105 -12.91 -11.85 21.40
CA VAL A 105 -12.69 -11.63 22.84
C VAL A 105 -13.23 -10.26 23.27
N THR A 106 -13.05 -9.25 22.43
CA THR A 106 -13.51 -7.89 22.72
C THR A 106 -15.00 -7.71 22.50
N ALA A 107 -15.72 -8.64 21.86
CA ALA A 107 -17.15 -8.52 21.56
C ALA A 107 -18.04 -8.34 22.81
N SER A 108 -17.54 -8.68 24.01
CA SER A 108 -18.21 -8.49 25.29
C SER A 108 -18.65 -7.03 25.55
N HIS A 109 -18.02 -6.04 24.92
CA HIS A 109 -18.48 -4.64 25.02
C HIS A 109 -19.91 -4.45 24.48
N LEU A 110 -20.39 -5.29 23.55
CA LEU A 110 -21.78 -5.24 23.09
C LEU A 110 -22.77 -5.62 24.19
N LEU A 111 -22.40 -6.55 25.09
CA LEU A 111 -23.23 -6.88 26.25
C LEU A 111 -23.38 -5.68 27.18
N ARG A 112 -22.30 -4.91 27.37
CA ARG A 112 -22.34 -3.67 28.15
C ARG A 112 -23.25 -2.61 27.52
N LEU A 113 -23.26 -2.53 26.19
CA LEU A 113 -24.10 -1.59 25.44
C LEU A 113 -25.58 -2.02 25.38
N ALA A 114 -25.92 -3.27 25.69
CA ALA A 114 -27.30 -3.79 25.59
C ALA A 114 -28.28 -3.00 26.48
N GLY A 115 -27.93 -2.78 27.75
CA GLY A 115 -28.78 -2.01 28.68
C GLY A 115 -28.94 -0.55 28.26
N LEU A 116 -27.88 0.07 27.73
CA LEU A 116 -27.93 1.42 27.19
C LEU A 116 -28.81 1.49 25.93
N ALA A 117 -28.69 0.51 25.04
CA ALA A 117 -29.51 0.42 23.84
C ALA A 117 -31.00 0.24 24.17
N GLN A 118 -31.32 -0.52 25.21
CA GLN A 118 -32.68 -0.66 25.71
C GLN A 118 -33.22 0.66 26.27
N ALA A 119 -32.44 1.32 27.13
CA ALA A 119 -32.83 2.60 27.74
C ALA A 119 -33.03 3.73 26.70
N THR A 120 -32.29 3.68 25.59
CA THR A 120 -32.35 4.69 24.52
C THR A 120 -33.27 4.30 23.35
N GLY A 121 -33.96 3.15 23.44
CA GLY A 121 -34.91 2.69 22.41
C GLY A 121 -34.26 2.24 21.09
N VAL A 122 -32.96 1.94 21.08
CA VAL A 122 -32.20 1.49 19.90
C VAL A 122 -31.86 0.00 19.94
N TYR A 123 -32.54 -0.78 20.79
CA TYR A 123 -32.31 -2.21 20.98
C TYR A 123 -32.34 -3.02 19.68
N ALA A 124 -33.23 -2.69 18.73
CA ALA A 124 -33.29 -3.38 17.44
C ALA A 124 -32.00 -3.24 16.63
N ILE A 125 -31.36 -2.06 16.66
CA ILE A 125 -30.07 -1.83 15.98
C ILE A 125 -28.96 -2.60 16.69
N TRP A 126 -28.97 -2.62 18.03
CA TRP A 126 -28.04 -3.42 18.82
C TRP A 126 -28.16 -4.92 18.51
N ALA A 127 -29.37 -5.47 18.51
CA ALA A 127 -29.62 -6.89 18.22
C ALA A 127 -29.18 -7.24 16.79
N GLY A 128 -29.50 -6.38 15.82
CA GLY A 128 -29.01 -6.50 14.45
C GLY A 128 -27.48 -6.47 14.37
N ASN A 129 -26.82 -5.61 15.17
CA ASN A 129 -25.36 -5.56 15.21
C ASN A 129 -24.73 -6.84 15.76
N VAL A 130 -25.33 -7.44 16.79
CA VAL A 130 -24.89 -8.73 17.34
C VAL A 130 -25.02 -9.84 16.29
N ILE A 131 -26.15 -9.92 15.60
CA ILE A 131 -26.38 -10.91 14.54
C ILE A 131 -25.36 -10.75 13.41
N LEU A 132 -25.17 -9.51 12.92
CA LEU A 132 -24.20 -9.20 11.86
C LEU A 132 -22.77 -9.55 12.28
N LEU A 133 -22.38 -9.23 13.52
CA LEU A 133 -21.07 -9.60 14.05
C LEU A 133 -20.90 -11.13 14.07
N THR A 134 -21.88 -11.88 14.56
CA THR A 134 -21.82 -13.35 14.58
C THR A 134 -21.67 -13.91 13.16
N VAL A 135 -22.48 -13.43 12.20
CA VAL A 135 -22.38 -13.85 10.79
C VAL A 135 -21.00 -13.51 10.22
N ALA A 136 -20.47 -12.31 10.50
CA ALA A 136 -19.15 -11.91 10.05
C ALA A 136 -18.04 -12.79 10.65
N LEU A 137 -18.06 -13.06 11.96
CA LEU A 137 -17.08 -13.91 12.62
C LEU A 137 -17.12 -15.34 12.08
N LEU A 138 -18.30 -15.89 11.81
CA LEU A 138 -18.45 -17.22 11.21
C LEU A 138 -17.95 -17.25 9.76
N ALA A 139 -18.31 -16.26 8.94
CA ALA A 139 -17.84 -16.17 7.55
C ALA A 139 -16.32 -16.04 7.46
N VAL A 140 -15.72 -15.23 8.34
CA VAL A 140 -14.27 -15.08 8.45
C VAL A 140 -13.63 -16.38 8.92
N ALA A 141 -14.12 -16.99 10.00
CA ALA A 141 -13.58 -18.25 10.51
C ALA A 141 -13.63 -19.37 9.46
N TRP A 142 -14.75 -19.48 8.73
CA TRP A 142 -14.91 -20.43 7.63
C TRP A 142 -13.84 -20.19 6.54
N LEU A 143 -13.72 -18.96 6.04
CA LEU A 143 -12.71 -18.63 5.03
C LEU A 143 -11.27 -18.89 5.50
N LEU A 144 -10.98 -18.61 6.77
CA LEU A 144 -9.67 -18.82 7.39
C LEU A 144 -9.41 -20.29 7.77
N ALA A 145 -10.41 -21.16 7.82
CA ALA A 145 -10.23 -22.59 8.05
C ALA A 145 -9.80 -23.32 6.78
N TYR A 146 -10.25 -22.89 5.60
CA TYR A 146 -9.91 -23.53 4.32
C TYR A 146 -8.72 -22.85 3.64
N PRO A 147 -7.53 -23.46 3.57
CA PRO A 147 -6.35 -22.84 2.97
C PRO A 147 -6.51 -22.63 1.46
N PRO A 148 -5.88 -21.60 0.88
CA PRO A 148 -5.91 -21.39 -0.56
C PRO A 148 -5.29 -22.57 -1.30
N THR A 149 -6.03 -23.16 -2.24
CA THR A 149 -5.57 -24.32 -3.01
C THR A 149 -4.70 -23.91 -4.18
N THR A 150 -3.88 -24.84 -4.67
CA THR A 150 -3.03 -24.62 -5.86
C THR A 150 -3.79 -24.18 -7.09
N HIS A 151 -5.00 -24.70 -7.23
CA HIS A 151 -5.81 -24.57 -8.44
C HIS A 151 -6.69 -23.30 -8.46
N ARG A 152 -6.80 -22.57 -7.35
CA ARG A 152 -7.71 -21.40 -7.24
C ARG A 152 -7.10 -20.19 -6.51
N PRO A 153 -5.89 -19.73 -6.87
CA PRO A 153 -5.22 -18.61 -6.19
C PRO A 153 -5.96 -17.26 -6.36
N PHE A 154 -6.82 -17.13 -7.38
CA PHE A 154 -7.59 -15.93 -7.68
C PHE A 154 -9.09 -16.06 -7.34
N ASP A 155 -9.50 -17.14 -6.69
CA ASP A 155 -10.88 -17.25 -6.20
C ASP A 155 -11.06 -16.31 -4.99
N THR A 156 -11.93 -15.33 -5.18
CA THR A 156 -12.14 -14.21 -4.28
C THR A 156 -13.54 -14.16 -3.69
N GLN A 157 -14.41 -15.13 -4.01
CA GLN A 157 -15.82 -15.10 -3.58
C GLN A 157 -15.95 -15.11 -2.06
N GLY A 158 -15.27 -16.03 -1.38
CA GLY A 158 -15.27 -16.10 0.08
C GLY A 158 -14.74 -14.82 0.73
N ALA A 159 -13.68 -14.23 0.19
CA ALA A 159 -13.13 -12.96 0.67
C ALA A 159 -14.11 -11.79 0.49
N ARG A 160 -14.86 -11.75 -0.61
CA ARG A 160 -15.90 -10.73 -0.85
C ARG A 160 -17.09 -10.88 0.10
N LEU A 161 -17.51 -12.11 0.39
CA LEU A 161 -18.56 -12.37 1.38
C LEU A 161 -18.12 -11.96 2.80
N ALA A 162 -16.89 -12.32 3.19
CA ALA A 162 -16.31 -11.88 4.45
C ALA A 162 -16.17 -10.36 4.53
N LEU A 163 -15.73 -9.70 3.45
CA LEU A 163 -15.69 -8.24 3.35
C LEU A 163 -17.08 -7.63 3.58
N GLY A 164 -18.10 -8.10 2.85
CA GLY A 164 -19.46 -7.57 2.93
C GLY A 164 -20.02 -7.64 4.35
N THR A 165 -19.88 -8.80 5.01
CA THR A 165 -20.37 -8.98 6.38
C THR A 165 -19.61 -8.14 7.40
N VAL A 166 -18.27 -8.05 7.32
CA VAL A 166 -17.47 -7.22 8.24
C VAL A 166 -17.77 -5.71 8.04
N VAL A 167 -17.93 -5.26 6.79
CA VAL A 167 -18.29 -3.85 6.49
C VAL A 167 -19.69 -3.52 7.03
N LEU A 168 -20.66 -4.42 6.86
CA LEU A 168 -22.00 -4.26 7.42
C LEU A 168 -21.97 -4.19 8.95
N THR A 169 -21.13 -5.02 9.60
CA THR A 169 -20.91 -4.95 11.04
C THR A 169 -20.35 -3.59 11.46
N LEU A 170 -19.27 -3.10 10.81
CA LEU A 170 -18.71 -1.77 11.07
C LEU A 170 -19.75 -0.65 10.89
N ALA A 171 -20.53 -0.70 9.81
CA ALA A 171 -21.57 0.28 9.52
C ALA A 171 -22.69 0.27 10.57
N SER A 172 -23.16 -0.92 10.94
CA SER A 172 -24.19 -1.10 11.99
C SER A 172 -23.67 -0.65 13.35
N THR A 173 -22.41 -0.92 13.68
CA THR A 173 -21.75 -0.50 14.92
C THR A 173 -21.64 1.03 14.98
N ALA A 174 -21.27 1.66 13.86
CA ALA A 174 -21.18 3.10 13.71
C ALA A 174 -22.54 3.78 13.84
N LEU A 175 -23.59 3.19 13.25
CA LEU A 175 -24.96 3.67 13.37
C LEU A 175 -25.47 3.58 14.81
N LEU A 176 -25.19 2.46 15.50
CA LEU A 176 -25.53 2.27 16.90
C LEU A 176 -24.88 3.37 17.77
N ASP A 177 -23.57 3.60 17.61
CA ASP A 177 -22.85 4.68 18.32
C ASP A 177 -23.52 6.04 18.10
N ALA A 178 -23.77 6.39 16.84
CA ALA A 178 -24.26 7.71 16.50
C ALA A 178 -25.69 7.94 17.00
N ARG A 179 -26.53 6.90 16.98
CA ARG A 179 -27.92 7.01 17.44
C ARG A 179 -28.04 7.05 18.95
N MET A 180 -27.15 6.36 19.68
CA MET A 180 -27.06 6.50 21.13
C MET A 180 -26.57 7.89 21.55
N THR A 181 -25.59 8.45 20.83
CA THR A 181 -25.05 9.79 21.14
C THR A 181 -25.99 10.91 20.68
N PHE A 182 -26.63 10.77 19.52
CA PHE A 182 -27.42 11.82 18.88
C PHE A 182 -28.79 11.29 18.38
N PRO A 183 -29.73 10.94 19.28
CA PRO A 183 -30.97 10.23 18.92
C PRO A 183 -31.93 11.01 18.01
N GLY A 184 -31.79 12.33 17.91
CA GLY A 184 -32.65 13.20 17.10
C GLY A 184 -31.99 13.81 15.85
N GLN A 185 -30.74 13.47 15.55
CA GLN A 185 -30.01 14.07 14.43
C GLN A 185 -29.55 12.98 13.46
N THR A 186 -30.01 13.03 12.21
CA THR A 186 -29.70 11.99 11.21
C THR A 186 -28.35 12.18 10.52
N TRP A 187 -27.91 13.43 10.34
CA TRP A 187 -26.64 13.73 9.66
C TRP A 187 -25.40 13.19 10.41
N PRO A 188 -25.29 13.20 11.75
CA PRO A 188 -24.16 12.59 12.46
C PRO A 188 -24.13 11.07 12.28
N TRP A 189 -25.28 10.43 12.06
CA TRP A 189 -25.36 8.99 11.80
C TRP A 189 -24.68 8.64 10.48
N VAL A 190 -25.02 9.40 9.42
CA VAL A 190 -24.41 9.23 8.09
C VAL A 190 -22.91 9.47 8.17
N LEU A 191 -22.48 10.57 8.81
CA LEU A 191 -21.06 10.85 8.95
C LEU A 191 -20.31 9.80 9.75
N ARG A 192 -20.89 9.28 10.85
CA ARG A 192 -20.27 8.23 11.65
C ARG A 192 -20.11 6.94 10.88
N LEU A 193 -21.13 6.54 10.12
CA LEU A 193 -21.07 5.40 9.24
C LEU A 193 -19.96 5.56 8.21
N LEU A 194 -19.95 6.68 7.48
CA LEU A 194 -18.92 6.96 6.47
C LEU A 194 -17.52 6.96 7.08
N HIS A 195 -17.34 7.64 8.23
CA HIS A 195 -16.04 7.76 8.87
C HIS A 195 -15.51 6.41 9.36
N VAL A 196 -16.30 5.62 10.07
CA VAL A 196 -15.86 4.34 10.64
C VAL A 196 -15.58 3.31 9.54
N VAL A 197 -16.44 3.22 8.53
CA VAL A 197 -16.22 2.30 7.39
C VAL A 197 -14.99 2.72 6.59
N ALA A 198 -14.87 4.00 6.23
CA ALA A 198 -13.71 4.52 5.52
C ALA A 198 -12.42 4.29 6.32
N PHE A 199 -12.45 4.51 7.63
CA PHE A 199 -11.30 4.34 8.51
C PHE A 199 -10.90 2.86 8.58
N GLY A 200 -11.86 1.96 8.76
CA GLY A 200 -11.63 0.51 8.79
C GLY A 200 -10.99 0.01 7.50
N LEU A 201 -11.57 0.37 6.34
CA LEU A 201 -11.03 -0.01 5.03
C LEU A 201 -9.62 0.52 4.80
N TRP A 202 -9.36 1.78 5.18
CA TRP A 202 -8.04 2.39 5.06
C TRP A 202 -7.02 1.74 5.99
N ALA A 203 -7.35 1.54 7.27
CA ALA A 203 -6.44 1.00 8.27
C ALA A 203 -6.06 -0.45 7.94
N GLY A 204 -7.04 -1.29 7.59
CA GLY A 204 -6.76 -2.64 7.12
C GLY A 204 -6.01 -2.66 5.79
N GLY A 205 -6.26 -1.68 4.92
CA GLY A 205 -5.49 -1.52 3.68
C GLY A 205 -4.03 -1.13 3.90
N ALA A 206 -3.75 -0.28 4.88
CA ALA A 206 -2.40 0.06 5.30
C ALA A 206 -1.69 -1.18 5.88
N VAL A 207 -2.37 -1.95 6.74
CA VAL A 207 -1.84 -3.21 7.28
C VAL A 207 -1.54 -4.21 6.16
N TRP A 208 -2.43 -4.35 5.19
CA TRP A 208 -2.19 -5.19 4.01
C TRP A 208 -0.92 -4.76 3.27
N ASN A 209 -0.80 -3.49 2.89
CA ASN A 209 0.34 -3.05 2.10
C ASN A 209 1.67 -3.20 2.84
N ILE A 210 1.71 -2.89 4.14
CA ILE A 210 2.93 -2.92 4.95
C ILE A 210 3.35 -4.36 5.31
N PHE A 211 2.40 -5.19 5.77
CA PHE A 211 2.72 -6.48 6.38
C PHE A 211 2.43 -7.69 5.48
N VAL A 212 1.62 -7.52 4.43
CA VAL A 212 1.22 -8.60 3.51
C VAL A 212 1.85 -8.42 2.13
N ALA A 213 1.59 -7.29 1.46
CA ALA A 213 1.94 -7.13 0.06
C ALA A 213 3.45 -7.04 -0.18
N VAL A 214 4.12 -6.13 0.54
CA VAL A 214 5.57 -5.94 0.40
C VAL A 214 6.35 -7.23 0.75
N PRO A 215 6.10 -7.88 1.89
CA PRO A 215 6.81 -9.11 2.22
C PRO A 215 6.41 -10.32 1.36
N GLY A 216 5.21 -10.32 0.77
CA GLY A 216 4.77 -11.32 -0.20
C GLY A 216 5.51 -11.22 -1.52
N ALA A 217 5.71 -9.99 -2.03
CA ALA A 217 6.44 -9.75 -3.28
C ALA A 217 7.92 -10.15 -3.18
N GLN A 218 8.53 -9.97 -1.99
CA GLN A 218 9.92 -10.35 -1.72
C GLN A 218 10.19 -11.86 -1.85
N GLN A 219 9.15 -12.70 -1.79
CA GLN A 219 9.30 -14.16 -1.92
C GLN A 219 9.42 -14.62 -3.38
N THR A 220 8.98 -13.80 -4.34
CA THR A 220 9.02 -14.13 -5.77
C THR A 220 9.56 -12.93 -6.55
N LEU A 221 10.89 -12.84 -6.64
CA LEU A 221 11.57 -11.77 -7.37
C LEU A 221 11.55 -12.04 -8.88
N ALA A 222 10.42 -11.73 -9.51
CA ALA A 222 10.22 -11.85 -10.96
C ALA A 222 9.53 -10.60 -11.51
N MET A 223 9.81 -10.23 -12.77
CA MET A 223 9.24 -9.02 -13.38
C MET A 223 7.70 -9.01 -13.38
N PRO A 224 6.99 -10.11 -13.70
CA PRO A 224 5.52 -10.13 -13.61
C PRO A 224 4.97 -9.84 -12.20
N VAL A 225 5.69 -10.29 -11.17
CA VAL A 225 5.32 -10.03 -9.77
C VAL A 225 5.56 -8.57 -9.41
N VAL A 226 6.64 -7.97 -9.90
CA VAL A 226 6.93 -6.54 -9.75
C VAL A 226 5.82 -5.71 -10.40
N VAL A 227 5.42 -6.03 -11.63
CA VAL A 227 4.33 -5.33 -12.32
C VAL A 227 3.02 -5.48 -11.55
N ALA A 228 2.63 -6.70 -11.18
CA ALA A 228 1.40 -6.96 -10.42
C ALA A 228 1.37 -6.23 -9.07
N ALA A 229 2.49 -6.20 -8.34
CA ALA A 229 2.59 -5.46 -7.09
C ALA A 229 2.58 -3.93 -7.30
N ALA A 230 3.08 -3.42 -8.44
CA ALA A 230 3.04 -2.00 -8.76
C ALA A 230 1.60 -1.54 -9.02
N GLU A 231 0.84 -2.32 -9.79
CA GLU A 231 -0.57 -2.06 -10.04
C GLU A 231 -1.41 -2.09 -8.75
N GLN A 232 -1.13 -3.04 -7.85
CA GLN A 232 -1.78 -3.07 -6.54
C GLN A 232 -1.50 -1.79 -5.75
N LEU A 233 -0.25 -1.30 -5.75
CA LEU A 233 0.12 -0.07 -5.07
C LEU A 233 -0.53 1.17 -5.70
N GLU A 234 -0.70 1.18 -7.02
CA GLU A 234 -1.41 2.25 -7.72
C GLU A 234 -2.89 2.31 -7.32
N ARG A 235 -3.56 1.15 -7.27
CA ARG A 235 -4.94 1.04 -6.76
C ARG A 235 -5.03 1.54 -5.32
N PHE A 236 -4.03 1.25 -4.49
CA PHE A 236 -3.99 1.71 -3.10
C PHE A 236 -3.89 3.24 -3.06
N ARG A 237 -3.01 3.84 -3.86
CA ARG A 237 -2.88 5.30 -3.95
C ARG A 237 -4.18 5.95 -4.38
N TRP A 238 -4.89 5.37 -5.35
CA TRP A 238 -6.20 5.87 -5.76
C TRP A 238 -7.23 5.80 -4.62
N ALA A 239 -7.34 4.66 -3.93
CA ALA A 239 -8.22 4.52 -2.78
C ALA A 239 -7.88 5.52 -1.66
N VAL A 240 -6.60 5.71 -1.36
CA VAL A 240 -6.11 6.68 -0.35
C VAL A 240 -6.50 8.12 -0.71
N ARG A 241 -6.43 8.50 -2.00
CA ARG A 241 -6.84 9.85 -2.47
C ARG A 241 -8.32 10.14 -2.25
N VAL A 242 -9.16 9.11 -2.16
CA VAL A 242 -10.60 9.27 -1.88
C VAL A 242 -10.87 9.15 -0.37
N ILE A 243 -10.27 8.16 0.29
CA ILE A 243 -10.55 7.86 1.68
C ILE A 243 -9.98 8.91 2.64
N LEU A 244 -8.75 9.40 2.44
CA LEU A 244 -8.16 10.39 3.36
C LEU A 244 -8.95 11.72 3.41
N PRO A 245 -9.33 12.34 2.28
CA PRO A 245 -10.21 13.50 2.32
C PRO A 245 -11.54 13.20 2.97
N THR A 246 -12.13 12.03 2.70
CA THR A 246 -13.37 11.59 3.35
C THR A 246 -13.21 11.55 4.87
N LEU A 247 -12.12 10.95 5.37
CA LEU A 247 -11.83 10.87 6.81
C LEU A 247 -11.59 12.24 7.44
N LEU A 248 -10.89 13.12 6.74
CA LEU A 248 -10.65 14.48 7.22
C LEU A 248 -11.97 15.26 7.32
N VAL A 249 -12.74 15.31 6.23
CA VAL A 249 -14.01 16.05 6.17
C VAL A 249 -15.03 15.49 7.16
N THR A 250 -15.24 14.17 7.14
CA THR A 250 -16.17 13.53 8.09
C THR A 250 -15.69 13.69 9.53
N GLY A 251 -14.39 13.58 9.80
CA GLY A 251 -13.83 13.74 11.14
C GLY A 251 -14.00 15.15 11.70
N LEU A 252 -13.82 16.19 10.88
CA LEU A 252 -14.05 17.59 11.26
C LEU A 252 -15.55 17.86 11.44
N ALA A 253 -16.38 17.43 10.49
CA ALA A 253 -17.83 17.62 10.57
C ALA A 253 -18.44 16.89 11.77
N GLN A 254 -17.92 15.73 12.14
CA GLN A 254 -18.32 15.00 13.34
C GLN A 254 -17.97 15.71 14.65
N ALA A 255 -17.13 16.75 14.68
CA ALA A 255 -16.84 17.51 15.89
C ALA A 255 -17.96 18.52 16.22
N ILE A 256 -18.64 19.04 15.20
CA ILE A 256 -19.70 20.06 15.33
C ILE A 256 -20.82 19.68 16.31
N PRO A 257 -21.38 18.45 16.33
CA PRO A 257 -22.47 18.13 17.24
C PRO A 257 -21.98 17.94 18.69
N TYR A 258 -20.67 17.85 18.95
CA TYR A 258 -20.13 17.77 20.31
C TYR A 258 -19.87 19.14 20.93
N VAL A 259 -19.35 20.10 20.16
CA VAL A 259 -18.88 21.39 20.70
C VAL A 259 -19.53 22.62 20.05
N GLY A 260 -20.37 22.44 19.03
CA GLY A 260 -20.95 23.54 18.26
C GLY A 260 -19.92 24.22 17.35
N LEU A 261 -20.19 25.48 16.98
CA LEU A 261 -19.30 26.32 16.17
C LEU A 261 -18.55 27.38 17.00
N GLU A 262 -18.80 27.43 18.30
CA GLU A 262 -18.20 28.41 19.21
C GLU A 262 -16.74 28.04 19.52
N PRO A 263 -15.74 28.90 19.22
CA PRO A 263 -14.33 28.58 19.45
C PRO A 263 -14.00 28.31 20.92
N ALA A 264 -14.70 28.96 21.85
CA ALA A 264 -14.51 28.78 23.29
C ALA A 264 -14.81 27.33 23.74
N ALA A 265 -15.72 26.62 23.05
CA ALA A 265 -16.06 25.24 23.37
C ALA A 265 -14.88 24.27 23.14
N LEU A 266 -13.89 24.65 22.34
CA LEU A 266 -12.67 23.87 22.11
C LEU A 266 -11.73 23.84 23.34
N LEU A 267 -11.91 24.75 24.30
CA LEU A 267 -11.13 24.79 25.54
C LEU A 267 -11.73 23.90 26.65
N THR A 268 -12.92 23.34 26.44
CA THR A 268 -13.50 22.35 27.35
C THR A 268 -12.72 21.03 27.31
N PRO A 269 -12.83 20.14 28.31
CA PRO A 269 -12.18 18.82 28.27
C PRO A 269 -12.50 18.02 27.00
N PHE A 270 -13.75 18.09 26.51
CA PHE A 270 -14.17 17.49 25.24
C PHE A 270 -13.51 18.18 24.03
N GLY A 271 -13.48 19.52 24.04
CA GLY A 271 -12.82 20.33 23.03
C GLY A 271 -11.32 20.03 22.88
N LEU A 272 -10.62 19.85 24.00
CA LEU A 272 -9.18 19.55 24.02
C LEU A 272 -8.87 18.18 23.40
N LEU A 273 -9.74 17.18 23.58
CA LEU A 273 -9.61 15.88 22.93
C LEU A 273 -9.82 15.99 21.40
N ILE A 274 -10.77 16.82 20.96
CA ILE A 274 -10.97 17.12 19.54
C ILE A 274 -9.74 17.82 18.96
N LEU A 275 -9.21 18.84 19.64
CA LEU A 275 -7.98 19.54 19.25
C LEU A 275 -6.76 18.60 19.18
N THR A 276 -6.64 17.69 20.15
CA THR A 276 -5.60 16.66 20.16
C THR A 276 -5.69 15.79 18.92
N LYS A 277 -6.90 15.31 18.58
CA LYS A 277 -7.14 14.52 17.36
C LYS A 277 -6.81 15.31 16.09
N ILE A 278 -7.23 16.58 15.99
CA ILE A 278 -6.91 17.45 14.85
C ILE A 278 -5.39 17.61 14.71
N THR A 279 -4.69 17.86 15.81
CA THR A 279 -3.23 18.02 15.83
C THR A 279 -2.53 16.75 15.33
N LEU A 280 -2.97 15.58 15.78
CA LEU A 280 -2.44 14.29 15.31
C LEU A 280 -2.69 14.06 13.81
N VAL A 281 -3.87 14.45 13.32
CA VAL A 281 -4.21 14.35 11.88
C VAL A 281 -3.38 15.32 11.04
N VAL A 282 -3.16 16.55 11.51
CA VAL A 282 -2.28 17.52 10.84
C VAL A 282 -0.84 17.00 10.80
N ALA A 283 -0.33 16.47 11.92
CA ALA A 283 1.00 15.85 11.96
C ALA A 283 1.11 14.68 10.96
N LEU A 284 0.09 13.83 10.88
CA LEU A 284 0.02 12.74 9.92
C LEU A 284 0.02 13.25 8.46
N PHE A 285 -0.73 14.31 8.17
CA PHE A 285 -0.78 14.93 6.85
C PHE A 285 0.59 15.51 6.45
N VAL A 286 1.28 16.18 7.38
CA VAL A 286 2.66 16.64 7.19
C VAL A 286 3.57 15.46 6.89
N ILE A 287 3.52 14.37 7.68
CA ILE A 287 4.29 13.15 7.42
C ILE A 287 4.02 12.62 6.00
N PHE A 288 2.77 12.58 5.55
CA PHE A 288 2.45 12.07 4.21
C PHE A 288 2.95 12.95 3.07
N ILE A 289 2.92 14.27 3.22
CA ILE A 289 3.43 15.20 2.20
C ILE A 289 4.96 15.22 2.17
N THR A 290 5.60 15.18 3.35
CA THR A 290 7.06 15.20 3.44
C THR A 290 7.69 13.83 3.18
N CYS A 291 6.94 12.73 3.37
CA CYS A 291 7.43 11.40 3.09
C CYS A 291 7.62 11.23 1.58
N PRO A 292 8.83 10.85 1.13
CA PRO A 292 9.15 10.69 -0.28
C PRO A 292 8.41 9.50 -0.93
N MET A 293 7.51 8.79 -0.23
CA MET A 293 6.68 7.70 -0.79
C MET A 293 5.94 8.05 -2.09
N TRP A 294 5.71 9.35 -2.36
CA TRP A 294 5.12 9.85 -3.61
C TRP A 294 6.11 9.92 -4.79
N ARG A 295 7.43 9.94 -4.54
CA ARG A 295 8.48 10.09 -5.57
C ARG A 295 9.61 9.05 -5.52
N ALA A 296 9.74 8.33 -4.41
CA ALA A 296 10.76 7.33 -4.21
C ALA A 296 10.19 6.15 -3.42
N CYS A 297 10.73 4.96 -3.69
CA CYS A 297 10.73 3.82 -2.77
C CYS A 297 9.46 2.97 -2.75
N SER A 298 9.27 2.14 -3.78
CA SER A 298 8.89 0.76 -3.45
C SER A 298 10.00 0.17 -2.55
N PRO A 299 9.65 -0.52 -1.45
CA PRO A 299 10.63 -1.18 -0.59
C PRO A 299 11.28 -2.42 -1.23
N ILE A 300 10.82 -2.78 -2.43
CA ILE A 300 11.27 -3.92 -3.22
C ILE A 300 12.39 -3.42 -4.16
N ARG A 301 13.59 -3.99 -4.03
CA ARG A 301 14.71 -3.73 -4.95
C ARG A 301 14.26 -3.98 -6.39
N GLY A 302 14.58 -3.07 -7.30
CA GLY A 302 14.25 -3.19 -8.73
C GLY A 302 12.91 -2.61 -9.14
N MET A 303 12.05 -2.25 -8.18
CA MET A 303 10.67 -1.89 -8.47
C MET A 303 10.45 -0.42 -8.81
N CYS A 304 11.43 0.45 -8.47
CA CYS A 304 11.45 1.84 -8.91
C CYS A 304 12.80 2.24 -9.53
N ASP A 305 13.87 1.48 -9.28
CA ASP A 305 15.17 1.65 -9.94
C ASP A 305 15.65 0.29 -10.43
N LEU A 306 15.55 0.04 -11.74
CA LEU A 306 15.99 -1.20 -12.40
C LEU A 306 17.48 -1.48 -12.15
N LYS A 307 18.26 -0.46 -11.76
CA LYS A 307 19.69 -0.60 -11.37
C LYS A 307 19.90 -1.45 -10.12
N ASP A 308 18.86 -1.61 -9.29
CA ASP A 308 18.89 -2.46 -8.09
C ASP A 308 18.72 -3.96 -8.42
N LEU A 309 18.20 -4.30 -9.59
CA LEU A 309 18.34 -5.64 -10.16
C LEU A 309 19.77 -5.70 -10.68
N LYS A 310 20.65 -6.36 -9.94
CA LYS A 310 22.02 -6.58 -10.39
C LYS A 310 21.97 -7.31 -11.73
N ALA A 311 22.09 -6.57 -12.83
CA ALA A 311 22.52 -7.14 -14.08
C ALA A 311 23.89 -7.80 -13.81
N PRO A 312 24.18 -8.96 -14.43
CA PRO A 312 25.52 -9.52 -14.38
C PRO A 312 26.53 -8.42 -14.69
N PRO A 313 27.66 -8.34 -13.96
CA PRO A 313 28.64 -7.28 -14.15
C PRO A 313 28.98 -7.20 -15.63
N LEU A 314 28.88 -6.00 -16.18
CA LEU A 314 29.16 -5.80 -17.59
C LEU A 314 30.61 -6.23 -17.85
N PRO A 315 30.85 -6.97 -18.94
CA PRO A 315 32.19 -7.37 -19.31
C PRO A 315 33.08 -6.14 -19.49
N GLN A 316 34.36 -6.25 -19.11
CA GLN A 316 35.32 -5.20 -19.39
C GLN A 316 35.50 -5.04 -20.91
N PRO A 317 35.54 -3.81 -21.43
CA PRO A 317 35.67 -3.57 -22.86
C PRO A 317 37.02 -4.09 -23.36
N THR A 318 36.99 -5.00 -24.34
CA THR A 318 38.19 -5.46 -25.06
C THR A 318 38.81 -4.31 -25.85
N ARG A 319 37.97 -3.42 -26.39
CA ARG A 319 38.39 -2.29 -27.22
C ARG A 319 37.58 -1.05 -26.89
N ARG A 320 38.19 0.13 -27.07
CA ARG A 320 37.54 1.43 -26.86
C ARG A 320 37.69 2.34 -28.08
N ILE A 321 36.61 3.02 -28.44
CA ILE A 321 36.58 4.11 -29.42
C ILE A 321 36.04 5.37 -28.73
N ASP A 322 36.83 6.43 -28.81
CA ASP A 322 36.41 7.77 -28.39
C ASP A 322 36.17 8.65 -29.62
N ASN A 323 34.89 8.89 -29.91
CA ASN A 323 34.39 9.76 -30.97
C ASN A 323 33.70 11.01 -30.42
N ARG A 324 33.97 11.38 -29.17
CA ARG A 324 33.52 12.67 -28.64
C ARG A 324 34.16 13.81 -29.45
N GLY A 325 33.39 14.87 -29.69
CA GLY A 325 33.80 16.03 -30.49
C GLY A 325 33.69 15.85 -32.01
N LYS A 326 33.22 14.68 -32.49
CA LYS A 326 33.00 14.44 -33.93
C LYS A 326 31.53 14.63 -34.29
N ALA A 327 31.29 14.97 -35.57
CA ALA A 327 29.96 15.24 -36.10
C ALA A 327 29.06 14.00 -36.16
N CYS A 328 29.63 12.79 -36.17
CA CYS A 328 28.88 11.53 -36.22
C CYS A 328 29.47 10.46 -35.28
N ALA A 329 28.67 9.45 -34.97
CA ALA A 329 29.07 8.26 -34.20
C ALA A 329 30.29 7.52 -34.78
N GLY A 330 30.55 7.67 -36.08
CA GLY A 330 31.66 7.06 -36.78
C GLY A 330 31.43 5.58 -37.12
N PHE A 331 30.28 5.25 -37.73
CA PHE A 331 29.90 3.87 -38.09
C PHE A 331 30.98 3.09 -38.84
N VAL A 332 31.68 3.71 -39.78
CA VAL A 332 32.82 3.07 -40.48
C VAL A 332 33.94 2.66 -39.51
N ARG A 333 34.21 3.46 -38.47
CA ARG A 333 35.21 3.12 -37.44
C ARG A 333 34.72 2.03 -36.51
N ILE A 334 33.42 2.04 -36.19
CA ILE A 334 32.77 1.01 -35.39
C ILE A 334 32.82 -0.32 -36.14
N GLN A 335 32.42 -0.34 -37.41
CA GLN A 335 32.47 -1.51 -38.27
C GLN A 335 33.88 -2.09 -38.39
N ARG A 336 34.88 -1.28 -38.79
CA ARG A 336 36.28 -1.74 -38.87
C ARG A 336 36.80 -2.28 -37.54
N ALA A 337 36.38 -1.67 -36.43
CA ALA A 337 36.79 -2.13 -35.11
C ALA A 337 36.17 -3.49 -34.76
N LEU A 338 34.88 -3.67 -35.06
CA LEU A 338 34.16 -4.92 -34.85
C LEU A 338 34.67 -6.02 -35.80
N GLU A 339 34.97 -5.73 -37.06
CA GLU A 339 35.58 -6.68 -38.00
C GLU A 339 36.89 -7.26 -37.45
N ALA A 340 37.73 -6.42 -36.85
CA ALA A 340 39.01 -6.81 -36.27
C ALA A 340 38.94 -7.48 -34.87
N MET A 341 37.75 -7.55 -34.26
CA MET A 341 37.55 -8.17 -32.93
C MET A 341 37.17 -9.65 -33.04
N GLN A 342 37.39 -10.44 -31.98
CA GLN A 342 36.91 -11.82 -31.91
C GLN A 342 35.42 -11.88 -31.56
N PRO A 343 34.68 -12.93 -31.96
CA PRO A 343 33.33 -13.18 -31.45
C PRO A 343 33.27 -13.08 -29.93
N SER A 344 32.21 -12.46 -29.40
CA SER A 344 32.01 -12.17 -27.97
C SER A 344 32.90 -11.07 -27.36
N ASP A 345 33.86 -10.51 -28.10
CA ASP A 345 34.59 -9.32 -27.65
C ASP A 345 33.65 -8.13 -27.50
N THR A 346 34.05 -7.19 -26.64
CA THR A 346 33.23 -6.03 -26.31
C THR A 346 33.90 -4.72 -26.70
N LEU A 347 33.13 -3.84 -27.33
CA LEU A 347 33.55 -2.53 -27.79
C LEU A 347 32.88 -1.44 -26.95
N GLU A 348 33.66 -0.61 -26.27
CA GLU A 348 33.22 0.63 -25.67
C GLU A 348 33.24 1.76 -26.70
N LEU A 349 32.11 2.45 -26.86
CA LEU A 349 32.00 3.64 -27.71
C LEU A 349 31.59 4.85 -26.87
N LEU A 350 32.34 5.93 -27.03
CA LEU A 350 32.00 7.26 -26.51
C LEU A 350 31.71 8.19 -27.68
N SER A 351 30.54 8.83 -27.66
CA SER A 351 30.08 9.72 -28.74
C SER A 351 29.48 11.00 -28.17
N THR A 352 29.62 12.14 -28.86
CA THR A 352 28.83 13.36 -28.59
C THR A 352 27.68 13.53 -29.56
N ASP A 353 27.62 12.70 -30.60
CA ASP A 353 26.56 12.72 -31.59
C ASP A 353 25.23 12.29 -30.95
N ARG A 354 24.22 13.17 -31.05
CA ARG A 354 22.89 12.93 -30.47
C ARG A 354 22.11 11.89 -31.25
N ILE A 355 22.37 11.78 -32.55
CA ILE A 355 21.68 10.86 -33.46
C ILE A 355 22.11 9.42 -33.17
N SER A 356 23.35 9.21 -32.73
CA SER A 356 23.88 7.90 -32.35
C SER A 356 23.08 7.20 -31.25
N TRP A 357 22.26 7.92 -30.48
CA TRP A 357 21.36 7.33 -29.50
C TRP A 357 20.29 6.42 -30.14
N TRP A 358 19.89 6.73 -31.37
CA TRP A 358 18.81 6.05 -32.09
C TRP A 358 19.34 5.18 -33.23
N GLU A 359 20.34 5.67 -33.99
CA GLU A 359 20.87 4.94 -35.15
C GLU A 359 21.76 3.75 -34.75
N LEU A 360 22.52 3.87 -33.67
CA LEU A 360 23.46 2.81 -33.30
C LEU A 360 22.76 1.51 -32.91
N PRO A 361 21.71 1.49 -32.06
CA PRO A 361 20.98 0.26 -31.77
C PRO A 361 20.41 -0.42 -33.03
N ALA A 362 19.79 0.36 -33.92
CA ALA A 362 19.22 -0.15 -35.17
C ALA A 362 20.31 -0.71 -36.10
N TRP A 363 21.44 0.00 -36.23
CA TRP A 363 22.57 -0.47 -37.02
C TRP A 363 23.16 -1.77 -36.44
N LEU A 364 23.29 -1.88 -35.11
CA LEU A 364 23.78 -3.09 -34.47
C LEU A 364 22.86 -4.28 -34.71
N GLU A 365 21.55 -4.08 -34.63
CA GLU A 365 20.54 -5.11 -34.91
C GLU A 365 20.65 -5.64 -36.35
N VAL A 366 20.75 -4.73 -37.34
CA VAL A 366 20.92 -5.10 -38.75
C VAL A 366 22.23 -5.86 -39.00
N ASN A 367 23.30 -5.52 -38.27
CA ASN A 367 24.60 -6.18 -38.38
C ASN A 367 24.77 -7.36 -37.41
N GLY A 368 23.69 -7.78 -36.76
CA GLY A 368 23.65 -8.95 -35.88
C GLY A 368 24.44 -8.79 -34.58
N HIS A 369 24.83 -7.58 -34.17
CA HIS A 369 25.59 -7.32 -32.95
C HIS A 369 24.68 -7.00 -31.75
N ALA A 370 25.13 -7.28 -30.53
CA ALA A 370 24.34 -7.08 -29.32
C ALA A 370 24.70 -5.76 -28.62
N LEU A 371 23.72 -4.94 -28.27
CA LEU A 371 23.94 -3.78 -27.40
C LEU A 371 23.83 -4.19 -25.93
N LEU A 372 24.94 -4.14 -25.18
CA LEU A 372 24.97 -4.54 -23.77
C LEU A 372 24.63 -3.40 -22.80
N GLN A 373 25.06 -2.18 -23.12
CA GLN A 373 24.85 -1.01 -22.29
C GLN A 373 24.67 0.23 -23.16
N GLN A 374 23.80 1.13 -22.71
CA GLN A 374 23.54 2.42 -23.34
C GLN A 374 23.24 3.47 -22.26
N GLU A 375 24.10 4.47 -22.12
CA GLU A 375 24.01 5.49 -21.07
C GLU A 375 24.25 6.91 -21.61
N LYS A 376 23.60 7.90 -20.99
CA LYS A 376 23.90 9.32 -21.19
C LYS A 376 24.71 9.82 -19.99
N ARG A 377 25.93 10.28 -20.24
CA ARG A 377 26.85 10.78 -19.20
C ARG A 377 27.16 12.26 -19.43
N GLY A 378 27.55 12.96 -18.35
CA GLY A 378 27.85 14.39 -18.36
C GLY A 378 26.64 15.30 -18.11
N ARG A 379 26.91 16.61 -17.92
CA ARG A 379 25.90 17.66 -17.68
C ARG A 379 25.66 18.45 -18.96
N LEU A 380 24.39 18.74 -19.28
CA LEU A 380 23.86 19.57 -20.38
C LEU A 380 24.80 19.86 -21.58
N TRP A 381 25.82 20.69 -21.41
CA TRP A 381 26.79 21.13 -22.43
C TRP A 381 27.94 20.13 -22.71
N TRP A 382 28.24 19.23 -21.78
CA TRP A 382 29.27 18.19 -21.85
C TRP A 382 28.67 16.78 -21.95
N ARG A 383 27.44 16.70 -22.46
CA ARG A 383 26.73 15.43 -22.56
C ARG A 383 27.39 14.57 -23.63
N HIS A 384 27.71 13.35 -23.25
CA HIS A 384 28.17 12.32 -24.18
C HIS A 384 27.37 11.03 -23.94
N TYR A 385 27.39 10.20 -24.96
CA TYR A 385 26.71 8.94 -25.05
C TYR A 385 27.75 7.83 -24.92
N HIS A 386 27.46 6.88 -24.04
CA HIS A 386 28.32 5.74 -23.74
C HIS A 386 27.58 4.47 -24.14
N PHE A 387 28.23 3.63 -24.94
CA PHE A 387 27.68 2.38 -25.41
C PHE A 387 28.69 1.25 -25.17
N LEU A 388 28.19 0.07 -24.82
CA LEU A 388 28.97 -1.16 -24.74
C LEU A 388 28.37 -2.19 -25.70
N ILE A 389 29.18 -2.68 -26.64
CA ILE A 389 28.72 -3.46 -27.79
C ILE A 389 29.35 -4.85 -27.78
N ARG A 390 28.49 -5.88 -27.82
CA ARG A 390 28.68 -7.31 -28.13
C ARG A 390 29.02 -7.62 -29.59
N LYS A 391 30.25 -7.99 -29.98
CA LYS A 391 30.44 -8.63 -31.30
C LYS A 391 29.76 -10.00 -31.30
N ALA A 392 28.88 -10.25 -32.26
CA ALA A 392 28.25 -11.56 -32.41
C ALA A 392 29.20 -12.60 -33.02
N ALA A 393 28.90 -13.87 -32.74
CA ALA A 393 29.48 -14.96 -33.50
C ALA A 393 29.03 -14.86 -34.96
N ALA A 394 29.94 -15.13 -35.89
CA ALA A 394 29.58 -15.22 -37.29
C ALA A 394 28.44 -16.23 -37.42
N GLN A 395 27.31 -15.79 -37.96
CA GLN A 395 26.26 -16.69 -38.41
C GLN A 395 26.80 -17.30 -39.70
N ASN A 396 27.22 -18.57 -39.64
CA ASN A 396 27.56 -19.33 -40.84
C ASN A 396 26.31 -19.59 -41.67
#